data_AF-I6XWB9-F1
#
_entry.id   AF-I6XWB9-F1
#
_cell.length_a   1.000
_cell.length_b   1.000
_cell.length_c   1.000
_cell.angle_alpha   90.00
_cell.angle_beta   90.00
_cell.angle_gamma   90.00
#
_symmetry.space_group_name_H-M   'P 1'
#
loop_
_entity.id
_entity.type
_entity.pdbx_description
1 polymer ?
#
loop_
_entity_poly.entity_id
_entity_poly.type
_entity_poly.pdbx_seq_one_letter_code
_entity_poly.pdbx_strand_id
1 'polypeptide(L)' 'MGRGRAKAKQTKVARELKYSSPQTDFQRLQRELSGTGTDRLDGDGPSDDDSWNDEDDWRR' A
#
# COMPACT_ATOMS: atom_id res chain seq x y z
N MET A 1 35.07 19.89 5.67
CA MET A 1 34.24 18.70 6.00
C MET A 1 33.37 18.34 4.80
N GLY A 2 33.80 17.40 3.94
CA GLY A 2 33.25 17.17 2.58
C GLY A 2 31.83 16.59 2.46
N ARG A 3 30.89 16.96 3.33
CA ARG A 3 29.53 16.39 3.34
C ARG A 3 28.64 16.84 2.18
N GLY A 4 29.03 17.85 1.40
CA GLY A 4 28.24 18.38 0.29
C GLY A 4 27.93 17.32 -0.79
N ARG A 5 28.94 16.55 -1.21
CA ARG A 5 28.75 15.49 -2.23
C ARG A 5 27.88 14.34 -1.70
N ALA A 6 28.10 13.91 -0.46
CA ALA A 6 27.31 12.86 0.16
C ALA A 6 25.84 13.29 0.34
N LYS A 7 25.61 14.52 0.82
CA LYS A 7 24.28 15.12 0.95
C LYS A 7 23.55 15.21 -0.39
N ALA A 8 24.24 15.68 -1.44
CA ALA A 8 23.66 15.76 -2.78
C ALA A 8 23.22 14.38 -3.30
N LYS A 9 24.04 13.33 -3.12
CA LYS A 9 23.69 11.95 -3.49
C LYS A 9 22.48 11.44 -2.69
N GLN A 10 22.44 11.67 -1.39
CA GLN A 10 21.32 11.25 -0.54
C GLN A 10 20.02 11.97 -0.92
N THR A 11 20.07 13.28 -1.18
CA THR A 11 18.89 14.04 -1.63
C THR A 11 18.38 13.53 -2.99
N LYS A 12 19.28 13.15 -3.91
CA LYS A 12 18.88 12.54 -5.18
C LYS A 12 18.18 11.19 -4.95
N VAL A 13 18.79 10.29 -4.18
CA VAL A 13 18.20 8.98 -3.83
C VAL A 13 16.85 9.14 -3.12
N ALA A 14 16.74 10.06 -2.16
CA ALA A 14 15.48 10.31 -1.45
C ALA A 14 14.38 10.84 -2.36
N ARG A 15 14.72 11.68 -3.34
CA ARG A 15 13.75 12.15 -4.35
C ARG A 15 13.31 11.01 -5.26
N GLU A 16 14.26 10.19 -5.72
CA GLU A 16 13.94 9.00 -6.53
C GLU A 16 13.05 8.05 -5.73
N LEU A 17 13.35 7.76 -4.47
CA LEU A 17 12.49 6.91 -3.62
C LEU A 17 11.11 7.52 -3.35
N LYS A 18 11.03 8.85 -3.14
CA LYS A 18 9.77 9.53 -2.86
C LYS A 18 8.85 9.59 -4.08
N TYR A 19 9.41 9.72 -5.28
CA TYR A 19 8.66 9.97 -6.51
C TYR A 19 8.75 8.84 -7.54
N SER A 20 9.53 7.79 -7.29
CA SER A 20 9.46 6.56 -8.07
C SER A 20 8.15 5.88 -7.72
N SER A 21 7.27 5.76 -8.71
CA SER A 21 6.18 4.80 -8.62
C SER A 21 6.82 3.41 -8.57
N PRO A 22 6.42 2.54 -7.61
CA PRO A 22 6.76 1.13 -7.69
C PRO A 22 6.22 0.59 -9.02
N GLN A 23 7.05 -0.13 -9.77
CA GLN A 23 6.59 -0.82 -10.97
C GLN A 23 5.83 -2.08 -10.51
N THR A 24 4.56 -1.91 -10.17
CA THR A 24 3.70 -3.03 -9.79
C THR A 24 3.35 -3.85 -11.01
N ASP A 25 3.66 -5.15 -10.98
CA ASP A 25 3.16 -6.10 -11.98
C ASP A 25 1.67 -6.35 -11.74
N PHE A 26 0.83 -5.63 -12.50
CA PHE A 26 -0.63 -5.75 -12.43
C PHE A 26 -1.13 -7.17 -12.74
N GLN A 27 -0.42 -7.93 -13.59
CA GLN A 27 -0.80 -9.30 -13.91
C GLN A 27 -0.60 -10.22 -12.71
N ARG A 28 0.53 -10.06 -12.00
CA ARG A 28 0.78 -10.80 -10.76
C ARG A 28 -0.20 -10.41 -9.66
N LEU A 29 -0.44 -9.11 -9.47
CA LEU A 29 -1.40 -8.62 -8.48
C LEU A 29 -2.82 -9.13 -8.76
N GLN A 30 -3.25 -9.12 -10.02
CA GLN A 30 -4.55 -9.65 -10.42
C GLN A 30 -4.65 -11.14 -10.07
N ARG A 31 -3.61 -11.95 -10.36
CA ARG A 31 -3.60 -13.37 -9.99
C ARG A 31 -3.63 -13.59 -8.47
N GLU A 32 -2.96 -12.75 -7.70
CA GLU A 32 -2.98 -12.82 -6.23
C GLU A 32 -4.36 -12.46 -5.67
N LEU A 33 -4.99 -11.39 -6.18
CA LEU A 33 -6.34 -10.98 -5.80
C LEU A 33 -7.41 -11.99 -6.25
N SER A 34 -7.27 -12.57 -7.45
CA SER A 34 -8.24 -13.54 -7.98
C SER A 34 -8.02 -14.96 -7.44
N GLY A 35 -6.79 -15.30 -7.06
CA GLY A 35 -6.35 -16.67 -6.79
C GLY A 35 -6.67 -17.19 -5.39
N THR A 36 -7.07 -16.34 -4.45
CA THR A 36 -7.48 -16.75 -3.10
C THR A 36 -8.99 -16.94 -2.95
N GLY A 37 -9.77 -16.78 -4.03
CA GLY A 37 -11.23 -16.84 -3.99
C GLY A 37 -11.88 -18.23 -4.11
N THR A 38 -11.13 -19.33 -4.25
CA THR A 38 -11.77 -20.64 -4.54
C THR A 38 -11.48 -21.79 -3.57
N ASP A 39 -10.66 -21.60 -2.51
CA ASP A 39 -10.36 -22.72 -1.58
C ASP A 39 -10.59 -22.38 -0.09
N ARG A 40 -11.15 -21.22 0.28
CA ARG A 40 -11.32 -20.87 1.71
C ARG A 40 -12.63 -20.18 2.10
N LEU A 41 -13.72 -20.42 1.38
CA LEU A 41 -15.04 -19.97 1.80
C LEU A 41 -15.96 -21.16 2.17
N ASP A 42 -15.48 -22.01 3.07
CA ASP A 42 -16.34 -22.80 3.97
C ASP A 42 -16.15 -22.27 5.42
N GLY A 43 -16.18 -20.95 5.58
CA GLY A 43 -15.97 -20.27 6.85
C GLY A 43 -17.01 -19.18 7.05
N ASP A 44 -18.21 -19.61 7.44
CA ASP A 44 -19.28 -18.81 8.02
C ASP A 44 -18.71 -17.84 9.09
N GLY A 45 -18.66 -16.55 8.78
CA GLY A 45 -18.18 -15.50 9.68
C GLY A 45 -18.90 -14.19 9.35
N PRO A 46 -19.57 -13.53 10.32
CA PRO A 46 -20.47 -12.41 10.05
C PRO A 46 -19.72 -11.19 9.50
N SER A 47 -20.34 -10.53 8.51
CA SER A 47 -19.89 -9.32 7.85
C SER A 47 -19.42 -8.24 8.83
N ASP A 48 -18.13 -7.89 8.76
CA ASP A 48 -17.49 -6.76 9.43
C ASP A 48 -17.74 -5.44 8.65
N ASP A 49 -18.90 -5.29 8.00
CA ASP A 49 -19.23 -4.17 7.09
C ASP A 49 -19.55 -2.87 7.86
N ASP A 50 -19.96 -2.96 9.13
CA ASP A 50 -20.47 -1.79 9.86
C ASP A 50 -19.41 -1.02 10.69
N SER A 51 -18.15 -1.49 10.80
CA SER A 51 -17.15 -0.80 11.64
C SER A 51 -16.56 0.47 11.00
N TRP A 52 -16.73 0.68 9.70
CA TRP A 52 -16.08 1.79 8.97
C TRP A 52 -16.98 3.00 8.74
N ASN A 53 -18.25 2.94 9.14
CA ASN A 53 -19.21 4.03 8.95
C ASN A 53 -19.15 5.09 10.07
N ASP A 54 -18.07 5.13 10.87
CA ASP A 54 -17.83 6.21 11.84
C ASP A 54 -17.10 7.39 11.15
N GLU A 55 -17.65 7.82 10.00
CA GLU A 55 -17.15 8.94 9.23
C GLU A 55 -17.58 10.31 9.81
N ASP A 56 -18.27 10.34 10.95
CA ASP A 56 -18.81 11.59 11.53
C ASP A 56 -18.12 12.05 12.84
N ASP A 57 -17.23 11.27 13.47
CA ASP A 57 -16.59 11.70 14.74
C ASP A 57 -15.59 12.87 14.56
N TRP A 58 -15.02 13.07 13.36
CA TRP A 58 -14.11 14.19 13.10
C TRP A 58 -14.83 15.53 12.83
N ARG A 59 -16.16 15.53 12.76
CA ARG A 59 -16.96 16.71 12.41
C ARG A 59 -17.44 17.55 13.60
N ARG A 60 -17.25 17.07 14.83
CA ARG A 60 -17.67 17.74 16.07
C ARG A 60 -16.59 18.65 16.66
#